data_AF-A0A5N5MQ47-F1
#
_entry.id   AF-A0A5N5MQ47-F1
#
_cell.length_a   1.000
_cell.length_b   1.000
_cell.length_c   1.000
_cell.angle_alpha   90.00
_cell.angle_beta   90.00
_cell.angle_gamma   90.00
#
_symmetry.space_group_name_H-M   'P 1'
#
loop_
_entity.id
_entity.type
_entity.pdbx_description
1 polymer ?
#
loop_
_entity_poly.entity_id
_entity_poly.type
_entity_poly.pdbx_seq_one_letter_code
_entity_poly.pdbx_strand_id
1 'polypeptide(L)'
;MTKRHALTEKKVGVEKREDNKVHLFKSTPNENDNTTAESSRARHSSMEELKQLLELTSSNLHCSWLSITCLVSHFCSCQFKQSRSVSSSAAEVIGNNLDLVTEILLRVPAKPLLKFKCVSKQWLSLISDPKFCASHTHHQPPTAPSALFLVNYLASSPQLIVPLKNEPMPITMPFLDYLNIPGFCIDQSCNGLLLCSSTCLDSTDLGYWFFICNPTTNHFKRISHPVHKFDKFPLPPVLCLAFDPLKSFNYKVVCFYQVTSGGYEIDVYSSETGSWGLNQIPFVNPPSLKIHEWVFCNDAIHWCSLEESSQYFDVSSESVNMLPMPPRGQLDITYFGGSRGHLHMGVGINRLVLEFDIWELKADYSGWFIKYHLDLHSMRRELTNRYPLSVLSLIRAEKEDESTIVFVVDGRAISYNLHDRRSKMLCDLLQKTDPCGYLKFHAYEYFKTLIHV
;
A
#
# COMPACT_ATOMS: atom_id res chain seq x y z
N MET A 1 -21.49 -47.45 -4.15
CA MET A 1 -21.79 -48.88 -4.39
C MET A 1 -22.86 -49.30 -3.39
N THR A 2 -24.01 -49.92 -3.71
CA THR A 2 -24.61 -50.35 -5.00
C THR A 2 -26.14 -50.56 -4.79
N LYS A 3 -26.92 -50.71 -5.88
CA LYS A 3 -28.40 -50.77 -6.01
C LYS A 3 -29.04 -49.36 -5.98
N ARG A 4 -29.73 -48.86 -7.01
CA ARG A 4 -30.78 -49.38 -7.94
C ARG A 4 -32.12 -49.71 -7.28
N HIS A 5 -33.14 -48.91 -7.58
CA HIS A 5 -34.37 -49.37 -8.23
C HIS A 5 -34.91 -48.25 -9.14
N ALA A 6 -35.72 -48.59 -10.15
CA ALA A 6 -36.31 -47.65 -11.10
C ALA A 6 -37.61 -48.20 -11.69
N LEU A 7 -38.60 -47.33 -11.92
CA LEU A 7 -39.77 -47.43 -12.82
C LEU A 7 -40.41 -46.02 -12.81
N THR A 8 -40.34 -45.18 -13.84
CA THR A 8 -40.96 -45.20 -15.18
C THR A 8 -42.49 -45.26 -15.18
N GLU A 9 -43.13 -44.19 -15.66
CA GLU A 9 -44.18 -44.31 -16.67
C GLU A 9 -44.29 -43.05 -17.56
N LYS A 10 -45.10 -43.11 -18.63
CA LYS A 10 -45.21 -42.11 -19.71
C LYS A 10 -46.65 -41.59 -19.85
N LYS A 11 -46.84 -40.39 -20.40
CA LYS A 11 -47.61 -40.15 -21.66
C LYS A 11 -47.73 -38.66 -22.07
N VAL A 12 -47.58 -38.41 -23.38
CA VAL A 12 -48.46 -37.64 -24.30
C VAL A 12 -49.13 -36.35 -23.77
N GLY A 13 -49.03 -35.16 -24.38
CA GLY A 13 -48.38 -34.75 -25.64
C GLY A 13 -49.34 -34.51 -26.81
N VAL A 14 -49.91 -33.29 -26.94
CA VAL A 14 -50.73 -32.81 -28.08
C VAL A 14 -50.49 -31.31 -28.30
N GLU A 15 -50.32 -30.88 -29.55
CA GLU A 15 -50.25 -29.47 -29.98
C GLU A 15 -51.64 -28.87 -30.29
N LYS A 16 -51.76 -27.53 -30.32
CA LYS A 16 -52.54 -26.85 -31.37
C LYS A 16 -52.34 -25.33 -31.50
N ARG A 17 -52.33 -24.87 -32.76
CA ARG A 17 -52.70 -23.52 -33.25
C ARG A 17 -54.25 -23.34 -33.20
N GLU A 18 -54.95 -22.30 -33.65
CA GLU A 18 -54.77 -21.01 -34.37
C GLU A 18 -56.04 -20.16 -33.96
N ASP A 19 -56.30 -18.87 -34.17
CA ASP A 19 -55.75 -17.75 -34.95
C ASP A 19 -56.20 -16.40 -34.29
N ASN A 20 -55.83 -15.25 -34.86
CA ASN A 20 -56.16 -13.86 -34.50
C ASN A 20 -57.67 -13.52 -34.39
N LYS A 21 -57.99 -12.44 -33.64
CA LYS A 21 -58.85 -11.37 -34.19
C LYS A 21 -58.69 -10.00 -33.52
N VAL A 22 -58.87 -8.95 -34.34
CA VAL A 22 -58.77 -7.53 -34.00
C VAL A 22 -60.16 -6.96 -33.70
N HIS A 23 -60.26 -5.99 -32.78
CA HIS A 23 -61.35 -5.02 -32.75
C HIS A 23 -60.80 -3.60 -32.62
N LEU A 24 -61.25 -2.70 -33.50
CA LEU A 24 -60.99 -1.26 -33.41
C LEU A 24 -61.88 -0.64 -32.33
N PHE A 25 -61.33 0.30 -31.58
CA PHE A 25 -62.06 1.50 -31.14
C PHE A 25 -61.20 2.73 -31.41
N LYS A 26 -61.84 3.84 -31.80
CA LYS A 26 -61.18 5.14 -32.01
C LYS A 26 -61.30 5.99 -30.75
N SER A 27 -60.23 6.64 -30.35
CA SER A 27 -60.25 7.83 -29.49
C SER A 27 -59.18 8.83 -29.93
N THR A 28 -59.40 10.09 -29.60
CA THR A 28 -58.62 11.28 -30.01
C THR A 28 -57.30 11.44 -29.23
N PRO A 29 -56.34 12.27 -29.71
CA PRO A 29 -54.97 12.24 -29.22
C PRO A 29 -54.82 12.78 -27.80
N ASN A 30 -53.73 12.39 -27.14
CA ASN A 30 -53.37 12.82 -25.79
C ASN A 30 -51.92 13.30 -25.78
N GLU A 31 -51.65 14.46 -25.18
CA GLU A 31 -50.33 15.10 -25.20
C GLU A 31 -49.37 14.40 -24.22
N ASN A 32 -48.42 13.58 -24.71
CA ASN A 32 -47.34 13.05 -23.85
C ASN A 32 -46.03 12.64 -24.55
N ASP A 33 -46.01 12.35 -25.86
CA ASP A 33 -44.85 11.74 -26.54
C ASP A 33 -43.59 12.62 -26.67
N ASN A 34 -43.68 13.94 -26.50
CA ASN A 34 -42.49 14.81 -26.56
C ASN A 34 -41.58 14.64 -25.33
N THR A 35 -42.16 14.41 -24.14
CA THR A 35 -41.40 14.45 -22.87
C THR A 35 -40.40 13.29 -22.73
N THR A 36 -40.67 12.14 -23.34
CA THR A 36 -39.78 10.97 -23.34
C THR A 36 -38.63 11.13 -24.35
N ALA A 37 -38.89 11.73 -25.50
CA ALA A 37 -37.87 12.11 -26.48
C ALA A 37 -36.93 13.21 -25.95
N GLU A 38 -37.46 14.19 -25.22
CA GLU A 38 -36.67 15.24 -24.59
C GLU A 38 -35.89 14.73 -23.36
N SER A 39 -36.50 13.89 -22.51
CA SER A 39 -35.79 13.28 -21.37
C SER A 39 -34.63 12.38 -21.81
N SER A 40 -34.79 11.62 -22.91
CA SER A 40 -33.71 10.79 -23.45
C SER A 40 -32.59 11.63 -24.09
N ARG A 41 -32.92 12.67 -24.86
CA ARG A 41 -31.92 13.64 -25.39
C ARG A 41 -31.18 14.38 -24.29
N ALA A 42 -31.86 14.87 -23.26
CA ALA A 42 -31.24 15.57 -22.14
C ALA A 42 -30.25 14.69 -21.36
N ARG A 43 -30.61 13.42 -21.11
CA ARG A 43 -29.70 12.42 -20.50
C ARG A 43 -28.47 12.18 -21.37
N HIS A 44 -28.64 12.03 -22.68
CA HIS A 44 -27.50 11.84 -23.59
C HIS A 44 -26.58 13.07 -23.66
N SER A 45 -27.15 14.27 -23.74
CA SER A 45 -26.38 15.53 -23.77
C SER A 45 -25.55 15.70 -22.50
N SER A 46 -26.19 15.58 -21.32
CA SER A 46 -25.51 15.78 -20.03
C SER A 46 -24.46 14.71 -19.74
N MET A 47 -24.64 13.48 -20.25
CA MET A 47 -23.63 12.42 -20.14
C MET A 47 -22.41 12.69 -21.04
N GLU A 48 -22.59 13.27 -22.23
CA GLU A 48 -21.48 13.62 -23.11
C GLU A 48 -20.73 14.89 -22.64
N GLU A 49 -21.44 15.86 -22.06
CA GLU A 49 -20.83 17.00 -21.34
C GLU A 49 -20.00 16.52 -20.13
N LEU A 50 -20.51 15.54 -19.36
CA LEU A 50 -19.76 14.92 -18.27
C LEU A 50 -18.52 14.16 -18.75
N LYS A 51 -18.59 13.46 -19.89
CA LYS A 51 -17.39 12.86 -20.52
C LYS A 51 -16.37 13.92 -20.91
N GLN A 52 -16.77 14.98 -21.62
CA GLN A 52 -15.84 16.05 -22.00
C GLN A 52 -15.19 16.71 -20.79
N LEU A 53 -15.96 16.97 -19.72
CA LEU A 53 -15.41 17.47 -18.46
C LEU A 53 -14.41 16.48 -17.83
N LEU A 54 -14.69 15.17 -17.84
CA LEU A 54 -13.77 14.15 -17.31
C LEU A 54 -12.51 13.97 -18.16
N GLU A 55 -12.64 13.92 -19.49
CA GLU A 55 -11.51 13.84 -20.43
C GLU A 55 -10.57 15.04 -20.28
N LEU A 56 -11.11 16.26 -20.16
CA LEU A 56 -10.32 17.46 -19.88
C LEU A 56 -9.57 17.38 -18.53
N THR A 57 -10.16 16.76 -17.49
CA THR A 57 -9.50 16.63 -16.18
C THR A 57 -8.32 15.65 -16.15
N SER A 58 -8.15 14.80 -17.16
CA SER A 58 -6.98 13.89 -17.27
C SER A 58 -5.64 14.62 -17.38
N SER A 59 -5.66 15.88 -17.86
CA SER A 59 -4.46 16.64 -18.23
C SER A 59 -3.96 17.64 -17.17
N ASN A 60 -4.79 18.01 -16.18
CA ASN A 60 -4.45 19.07 -15.21
C ASN A 60 -5.08 18.84 -13.83
N LEU A 61 -4.28 18.29 -12.90
CA LEU A 61 -4.72 18.00 -11.52
C LEU A 61 -5.16 19.24 -10.72
N HIS A 62 -4.78 20.45 -11.11
CA HIS A 62 -5.08 21.65 -10.31
C HIS A 62 -6.48 22.24 -10.58
N CYS A 63 -7.09 21.94 -11.72
CA CYS A 63 -8.42 22.45 -12.09
C CYS A 63 -9.54 21.53 -11.58
N SER A 64 -9.37 20.20 -11.66
CA SER A 64 -10.36 19.21 -11.21
C SER A 64 -10.73 19.38 -9.73
N TRP A 65 -9.78 19.77 -8.89
CA TRP A 65 -10.01 20.02 -7.47
C TRP A 65 -10.89 21.24 -7.19
N LEU A 66 -10.81 22.30 -8.00
CA LEU A 66 -11.71 23.45 -7.86
C LEU A 66 -13.16 23.07 -8.18
N SER A 67 -13.38 22.26 -9.23
CA SER A 67 -14.70 21.72 -9.55
C SER A 67 -15.25 20.80 -8.44
N ILE A 68 -14.45 19.87 -7.91
CA ILE A 68 -14.87 18.95 -6.84
C ILE A 68 -15.13 19.71 -5.52
N THR A 69 -14.26 20.66 -5.14
CA THR A 69 -14.50 21.47 -3.94
C THR A 69 -15.68 22.43 -4.10
N CYS A 70 -15.94 22.93 -5.30
CA CYS A 70 -17.15 23.71 -5.58
C CYS A 70 -18.42 22.84 -5.45
N LEU A 71 -18.42 21.62 -5.99
CA LEU A 71 -19.51 20.64 -5.82
C LEU A 71 -19.78 20.33 -4.34
N VAL A 72 -18.73 20.02 -3.55
CA VAL A 72 -18.84 19.75 -2.11
C VAL A 72 -19.32 20.99 -1.33
N SER A 73 -18.83 22.18 -1.67
CA SER A 73 -19.28 23.45 -1.07
C SER A 73 -20.76 23.72 -1.35
N HIS A 74 -21.20 23.49 -2.59
CA HIS A 74 -22.60 23.61 -2.99
C HIS A 74 -23.48 22.59 -2.24
N PHE A 75 -23.01 21.35 -2.09
CA PHE A 75 -23.72 20.29 -1.38
C PHE A 75 -23.94 20.63 0.11
N CYS A 76 -22.90 21.13 0.80
CA CYS A 76 -23.02 21.66 2.16
C CYS A 76 -23.97 22.87 2.26
N SER A 77 -24.03 23.72 1.24
CA SER A 77 -24.91 24.89 1.21
C SER A 77 -26.39 24.52 1.02
N CYS A 78 -26.69 23.53 0.15
CA CYS A 78 -28.05 23.06 -0.10
C CYS A 78 -28.71 22.45 1.16
N GLN A 79 -27.96 21.66 1.96
CA GLN A 79 -28.53 21.00 3.15
C GLN A 79 -29.02 21.97 4.23
N PHE A 80 -28.61 23.24 4.20
CA PHE A 80 -29.04 24.27 5.17
C PHE A 80 -30.23 25.15 4.71
N LYS A 81 -30.81 24.93 3.51
CA LYS A 81 -31.89 25.80 2.97
C LYS A 81 -33.14 25.02 2.52
N GLN A 82 -33.98 24.65 3.47
CA GLN A 82 -35.34 24.17 3.16
C GLN A 82 -36.33 25.33 2.93
N SER A 83 -36.43 25.85 1.72
CA SER A 83 -37.60 26.64 1.28
C SER A 83 -37.87 26.63 -0.24
N ARG A 84 -38.91 25.88 -0.62
CA ARG A 84 -39.73 25.97 -1.85
C ARG A 84 -39.17 26.73 -3.08
N SER A 85 -38.63 25.99 -4.06
CA SER A 85 -39.23 25.88 -5.41
C SER A 85 -38.51 24.79 -6.21
N VAL A 86 -39.18 24.19 -7.21
CA VAL A 86 -38.70 22.94 -7.84
C VAL A 86 -37.86 23.23 -9.09
N SER A 87 -36.55 23.33 -8.88
CA SER A 87 -35.57 22.72 -9.78
C SER A 87 -34.49 22.10 -8.89
N SER A 88 -34.48 20.77 -8.77
CA SER A 88 -33.42 20.09 -8.02
C SER A 88 -32.08 20.39 -8.68
N SER A 89 -31.11 20.87 -7.90
CA SER A 89 -29.82 21.27 -8.47
C SER A 89 -29.07 20.04 -8.96
N ALA A 90 -28.22 20.16 -9.99
CA ALA A 90 -27.44 19.02 -10.47
C ALA A 90 -26.62 18.36 -9.33
N ALA A 91 -26.12 19.16 -8.38
CA ALA A 91 -25.44 18.66 -7.18
C ALA A 91 -26.36 17.85 -6.23
N GLU A 92 -27.63 18.25 -6.08
CA GLU A 92 -28.63 17.52 -5.29
C GLU A 92 -29.05 16.21 -5.98
N VAL A 93 -29.29 16.24 -7.30
CA VAL A 93 -29.58 15.04 -8.10
C VAL A 93 -28.42 14.04 -8.05
N ILE A 94 -27.18 14.52 -8.20
CA ILE A 94 -25.97 13.69 -8.09
C ILE A 94 -25.83 13.13 -6.67
N GLY A 95 -25.91 13.97 -5.63
CA GLY A 95 -25.65 13.55 -4.25
C GLY A 95 -26.69 12.59 -3.66
N ASN A 96 -27.94 12.66 -4.14
CA ASN A 96 -29.00 11.71 -3.81
C ASN A 96 -28.88 10.38 -4.58
N ASN A 97 -28.07 10.31 -5.64
CA ASN A 97 -27.77 9.08 -6.36
C ASN A 97 -26.48 8.44 -5.80
N LEU A 98 -26.64 7.34 -5.05
CA LEU A 98 -25.52 6.67 -4.39
C LEU A 98 -24.48 6.12 -5.37
N ASP A 99 -24.90 5.68 -6.56
CA ASP A 99 -24.00 5.12 -7.57
C ASP A 99 -23.10 6.22 -8.16
N LEU A 100 -23.69 7.37 -8.51
CA LEU A 100 -22.94 8.54 -8.98
C LEU A 100 -22.00 9.11 -7.90
N VAL A 101 -22.45 9.16 -6.63
CA VAL A 101 -21.58 9.53 -5.50
C VAL A 101 -20.42 8.55 -5.37
N THR A 102 -20.68 7.24 -5.46
CA THR A 102 -19.65 6.20 -5.36
C THR A 102 -18.61 6.37 -6.48
N GLU A 103 -19.05 6.48 -7.73
CA GLU A 103 -18.19 6.73 -8.89
C GLU A 103 -17.33 8.00 -8.74
N ILE A 104 -17.92 9.11 -8.27
CA ILE A 104 -17.16 10.35 -8.04
C ILE A 104 -16.11 10.15 -6.95
N LEU A 105 -16.50 9.53 -5.81
CA LEU A 105 -15.61 9.36 -4.67
C LEU A 105 -14.50 8.33 -4.92
N LEU A 106 -14.73 7.29 -5.74
CA LEU A 106 -13.69 6.37 -6.21
C LEU A 106 -12.57 7.08 -7.01
N ARG A 107 -12.86 8.25 -7.59
CA ARG A 107 -11.88 9.10 -8.31
C ARG A 107 -11.20 10.15 -7.41
N VAL A 108 -11.55 10.26 -6.13
CA VAL A 108 -10.94 11.20 -5.18
C VAL A 108 -9.74 10.55 -4.46
N PRO A 109 -8.57 11.20 -4.33
CA PRO A 109 -7.44 10.66 -3.57
C PRO A 109 -7.76 10.43 -2.08
N ALA A 110 -7.12 9.42 -1.47
CA ALA A 110 -7.43 8.95 -0.12
C ALA A 110 -7.45 10.04 0.98
N LYS A 111 -6.44 10.94 1.04
CA LYS A 111 -6.36 11.98 2.10
C LYS A 111 -7.53 13.00 2.06
N PRO A 112 -7.90 13.59 0.90
CA PRO A 112 -9.14 14.35 0.74
C PRO A 112 -10.39 13.56 1.06
N LEU A 113 -10.46 12.30 0.62
CA LEU A 113 -11.62 11.44 0.79
C LEU A 113 -11.91 11.15 2.28
N LEU A 114 -10.89 11.07 3.13
CA LEU A 114 -11.05 11.04 4.59
C LEU A 114 -11.62 12.33 5.18
N LYS A 115 -11.35 13.51 4.61
CA LYS A 115 -12.02 14.76 5.00
C LYS A 115 -13.48 14.79 4.56
N PHE A 116 -13.80 14.14 3.43
CA PHE A 116 -15.15 14.06 2.90
C PHE A 116 -16.10 13.21 3.77
N LYS A 117 -15.58 12.41 4.71
CA LYS A 117 -16.38 11.80 5.79
C LYS A 117 -17.16 12.82 6.63
N CYS A 118 -16.71 14.07 6.71
CA CYS A 118 -17.39 15.13 7.46
C CYS A 118 -18.53 15.82 6.68
N VAL A 119 -18.75 15.49 5.39
CA VAL A 119 -19.73 16.19 4.53
C VAL A 119 -21.17 15.75 4.80
N SER A 120 -21.41 14.45 5.02
CA SER A 120 -22.74 13.93 5.34
C SER A 120 -22.66 12.54 5.99
N LYS A 121 -23.75 12.09 6.65
CA LYS A 121 -23.84 10.73 7.20
C LYS A 121 -23.77 9.64 6.11
N GLN A 122 -24.32 9.90 4.93
CA GLN A 122 -24.25 9.00 3.77
C GLN A 122 -22.80 8.85 3.29
N TRP A 123 -22.06 9.96 3.19
CA TRP A 123 -20.66 9.96 2.78
C TRP A 123 -19.76 9.33 3.85
N LEU A 124 -19.99 9.63 5.14
CA LEU A 124 -19.34 8.94 6.26
C LEU A 124 -19.51 7.42 6.19
N SER A 125 -20.74 6.96 5.93
CA SER A 125 -21.07 5.53 5.82
C SER A 125 -20.37 4.89 4.63
N LEU A 126 -20.49 5.48 3.44
CA LEU A 126 -19.91 4.96 2.20
C LEU A 126 -18.38 4.89 2.26
N ILE A 127 -17.72 5.97 2.70
CA ILE A 127 -16.24 6.04 2.78
C ILE A 127 -15.71 5.23 3.98
N SER A 128 -16.58 4.59 4.77
CA SER A 128 -16.21 3.66 5.86
C SER A 128 -16.66 2.22 5.63
N ASP A 129 -17.25 1.92 4.47
CA ASP A 129 -17.50 0.54 4.04
C ASP A 129 -16.18 -0.08 3.54
N PRO A 130 -15.71 -1.21 4.11
CA PRO A 130 -14.56 -1.94 3.59
C PRO A 130 -14.65 -2.26 2.09
N LYS A 131 -15.86 -2.46 1.53
CA LYS A 131 -16.06 -2.66 0.09
C LYS A 131 -15.75 -1.41 -0.72
N PHE A 132 -16.07 -0.23 -0.21
CA PHE A 132 -15.68 1.02 -0.85
C PHE A 132 -14.17 1.24 -0.77
N CYS A 133 -13.55 0.99 0.39
CA CYS A 133 -12.10 1.09 0.57
C CYS A 133 -11.33 0.10 -0.35
N ALA A 134 -11.87 -1.11 -0.53
CA ALA A 134 -11.43 -2.10 -1.50
C ALA A 134 -11.53 -1.59 -2.94
N SER A 135 -12.73 -1.20 -3.37
CA SER A 135 -12.97 -0.66 -4.72
C SER A 135 -12.10 0.56 -5.00
N HIS A 136 -11.91 1.45 -4.03
CA HIS A 136 -11.02 2.62 -4.12
C HIS A 136 -9.57 2.18 -4.38
N THR A 137 -9.09 1.17 -3.66
CA THR A 137 -7.72 0.66 -3.83
C THR A 137 -7.49 -0.02 -5.18
N HIS A 138 -8.51 -0.68 -5.75
CA HIS A 138 -8.44 -1.20 -7.13
C HIS A 138 -8.53 -0.10 -8.20
N HIS A 139 -9.25 1.00 -7.97
CA HIS A 139 -9.32 2.15 -8.89
C HIS A 139 -8.12 3.09 -8.77
N GLN A 140 -7.48 3.15 -7.60
CA GLN A 140 -6.30 3.96 -7.30
C GLN A 140 -5.21 3.10 -6.66
N PRO A 141 -4.64 2.12 -7.40
CA PRO A 141 -3.59 1.27 -6.87
C PRO A 141 -2.39 2.12 -6.40
N PRO A 142 -1.75 1.75 -5.28
CA PRO A 142 -0.62 2.50 -4.72
C PRO A 142 0.67 2.30 -5.53
N THR A 143 0.73 2.83 -6.77
CA THR A 143 1.79 2.55 -7.76
C THR A 143 3.16 3.17 -7.48
N ALA A 144 3.26 4.11 -6.54
CA ALA A 144 4.53 4.68 -6.08
C ALA A 144 4.36 5.36 -4.70
N PRO A 145 5.34 5.22 -3.77
CA PRO A 145 5.25 5.80 -2.44
C PRO A 145 5.20 7.34 -2.47
N SER A 146 4.61 7.94 -1.44
CA SER A 146 4.47 9.40 -1.31
C SER A 146 5.57 10.04 -0.47
N ALA A 147 6.14 9.27 0.46
CA ALA A 147 7.27 9.64 1.29
C ALA A 147 8.03 8.37 1.74
N LEU A 148 9.23 8.56 2.29
CA LEU A 148 9.94 7.56 3.08
C LEU A 148 9.97 8.01 4.54
N PHE A 149 9.73 7.09 5.48
CA PHE A 149 10.05 7.27 6.90
C PHE A 149 11.45 6.72 7.15
N LEU A 150 12.35 7.54 7.69
CA LEU A 150 13.70 7.13 8.04
C LEU A 150 13.83 6.91 9.54
N VAL A 151 14.28 5.71 9.91
CA VAL A 151 14.63 5.32 11.28
C VAL A 151 16.15 5.16 11.38
N ASN A 152 16.73 5.67 12.46
CA ASN A 152 18.14 5.49 12.81
C ASN A 152 18.23 4.78 14.17
N TYR A 153 18.59 3.50 14.17
CA TYR A 153 18.70 2.70 15.40
C TYR A 153 19.79 3.19 16.39
N LEU A 154 20.71 4.06 15.97
CA LEU A 154 21.80 4.56 16.82
C LEU A 154 21.43 5.80 17.65
N ALA A 155 20.24 6.37 17.47
CA ALA A 155 19.82 7.57 18.17
C ALA A 155 18.32 7.59 18.48
N SER A 156 17.95 8.10 19.67
CA SER A 156 16.57 8.39 20.08
C SER A 156 15.96 9.60 19.35
N SER A 157 16.36 9.83 18.09
CA SER A 157 16.01 10.98 17.27
C SER A 157 14.62 10.82 16.62
N PRO A 158 13.94 11.92 16.28
CA PRO A 158 12.65 11.85 15.59
C PRO A 158 12.77 11.15 14.24
N GLN A 159 11.78 10.32 13.92
CA GLN A 159 11.67 9.61 12.65
C GLN A 159 11.53 10.63 11.51
N LEU A 160 12.48 10.66 10.58
CA LEU A 160 12.56 11.72 9.57
C LEU A 160 11.71 11.39 8.35
N ILE A 161 10.96 12.37 7.85
CA ILE A 161 10.15 12.23 6.63
C ILE A 161 10.91 12.80 5.42
N VAL A 162 11.11 11.95 4.40
CA VAL A 162 11.58 12.36 3.07
C VAL A 162 10.37 12.39 2.12
N PRO A 163 9.85 13.57 1.72
CA PRO A 163 8.78 13.65 0.74
C PRO A 163 9.31 13.29 -0.65
N LEU A 164 8.64 12.35 -1.33
CA LEU A 164 8.99 11.90 -2.68
C LEU A 164 8.23 12.68 -3.76
N LYS A 165 7.04 13.18 -3.40
CA LYS A 165 6.17 14.00 -4.25
C LYS A 165 6.19 15.44 -3.73
N ASN A 166 5.94 16.43 -4.59
CA ASN A 166 5.89 17.86 -4.22
C ASN A 166 4.62 18.22 -3.40
N GLU A 167 4.25 17.40 -2.42
CA GLU A 167 3.16 17.66 -1.48
C GLU A 167 3.72 18.16 -0.13
N PRO A 168 3.05 19.12 0.54
CA PRO A 168 3.38 19.50 1.91
C PRO A 168 3.03 18.35 2.87
N MET A 169 4.02 17.52 3.18
CA MET A 169 3.97 16.56 4.30
C MET A 169 4.44 17.26 5.59
N PRO A 170 3.89 16.91 6.76
CA PRO A 170 4.44 17.36 8.04
C PRO A 170 5.86 16.80 8.24
N ILE A 171 6.64 17.41 9.14
CA ILE A 171 8.04 17.02 9.40
C ILE A 171 8.11 15.82 10.37
N THR A 172 7.17 15.73 11.31
CA THR A 172 6.88 14.56 12.15
C THR A 172 5.58 13.89 11.69
N MET A 173 5.25 12.71 12.23
CA MET A 173 3.95 12.07 12.00
C MET A 173 3.00 12.33 13.18
N PRO A 174 1.91 13.11 13.01
CA PRO A 174 1.01 13.47 14.11
C PRO A 174 0.33 12.29 14.82
N PHE A 175 0.29 11.10 14.19
CA PHE A 175 -0.22 9.90 14.84
C PHE A 175 0.75 9.34 15.89
N LEU A 176 2.07 9.54 15.73
CA LEU A 176 3.07 9.17 16.74
C LEU A 176 3.01 10.12 17.94
N ASP A 177 2.90 11.42 17.65
CA ASP A 177 2.74 12.48 18.65
C ASP A 177 1.44 12.26 19.46
N TYR A 178 0.38 11.73 18.83
CA TYR A 178 -0.87 11.32 19.49
C TYR A 178 -0.75 10.02 20.31
N LEU A 179 0.02 9.05 19.84
CA LEU A 179 0.23 7.78 20.56
C LEU A 179 1.00 7.99 21.87
N ASN A 180 2.03 8.84 21.87
CA ASN A 180 2.89 9.13 23.03
C ASN A 180 3.41 7.85 23.73
N ILE A 181 3.69 6.81 22.95
CA ILE A 181 4.15 5.50 23.43
C ILE A 181 5.68 5.52 23.63
N PRO A 182 6.19 5.22 24.84
CA PRO A 182 7.63 5.09 25.08
C PRO A 182 8.28 4.02 24.18
N GLY A 183 9.50 4.29 23.71
CA GLY A 183 10.28 3.34 22.91
C GLY A 183 9.65 2.95 21.56
N PHE A 184 8.73 3.75 21.01
CA PHE A 184 8.04 3.42 19.76
C PHE A 184 8.98 3.42 18.54
N CYS A 185 8.99 2.32 17.80
CA CYS A 185 9.77 2.11 16.59
C CYS A 185 8.86 1.77 15.39
N ILE A 186 9.29 2.06 14.16
CA ILE A 186 8.75 1.40 12.95
C ILE A 186 9.71 0.26 12.62
N ASP A 187 9.18 -0.96 12.54
CA ASP A 187 9.98 -2.15 12.22
C ASP A 187 9.87 -2.50 10.73
N GLN A 188 8.70 -2.27 10.12
CA GLN A 188 8.45 -2.52 8.70
C GLN A 188 7.33 -1.64 8.12
N SER A 189 7.33 -1.51 6.78
CA SER A 189 6.20 -1.01 5.98
C SER A 189 5.79 -2.05 4.94
N CYS A 190 4.48 -2.26 4.76
CA CYS A 190 3.95 -3.08 3.68
C CYS A 190 2.72 -2.41 3.07
N ASN A 191 2.81 -1.99 1.80
CA ASN A 191 1.71 -1.45 0.99
C ASN A 191 0.81 -0.38 1.68
N GLY A 192 1.43 0.48 2.50
CA GLY A 192 0.77 1.61 3.18
C GLY A 192 0.34 1.34 4.63
N LEU A 193 0.46 0.10 5.09
CA LEU A 193 0.43 -0.24 6.51
C LEU A 193 1.87 -0.23 7.08
N LEU A 194 1.99 0.11 8.36
CA LEU A 194 3.23 -0.01 9.13
C LEU A 194 3.08 -1.09 10.21
N LEU A 195 4.15 -1.83 10.44
CA LEU A 195 4.38 -2.65 11.63
C LEU A 195 5.30 -1.86 12.56
N CYS A 196 4.89 -1.72 13.81
CA CYS A 196 5.57 -0.91 14.81
C CYS A 196 5.68 -1.65 16.15
N SER A 197 6.77 -1.42 16.86
CA SER A 197 7.06 -1.99 18.17
C SER A 197 7.15 -0.91 19.25
N SER A 198 7.04 -1.32 20.51
CA SER A 198 7.33 -0.51 21.69
C SER A 198 7.86 -1.39 22.82
N THR A 199 8.81 -0.87 23.57
CA THR A 199 9.34 -1.47 24.81
C THR A 199 8.81 -0.72 26.02
N CYS A 200 8.04 -1.40 26.87
CA CYS A 200 7.79 -0.88 28.22
C CYS A 200 9.01 -1.13 29.11
N LEU A 201 9.35 -0.17 29.97
CA LEU A 201 10.42 -0.27 30.97
C LEU A 201 9.89 -0.09 32.41
N ASP A 202 8.57 -0.22 32.60
CA ASP A 202 7.97 -0.21 33.93
C ASP A 202 8.32 -1.50 34.67
N SER A 203 8.67 -1.37 35.96
CA SER A 203 9.51 -2.34 36.70
C SER A 203 8.85 -3.67 37.09
N THR A 204 7.71 -4.02 36.51
CA THR A 204 6.99 -5.29 36.75
C THR A 204 6.72 -6.12 35.50
N ASP A 205 6.79 -5.54 34.29
CA ASP A 205 6.52 -6.24 33.02
C ASP A 205 7.46 -5.72 31.92
N LEU A 206 8.44 -6.54 31.52
CA LEU A 206 9.29 -6.27 30.34
C LEU A 206 8.53 -6.57 29.04
N GLY A 207 7.47 -5.81 28.81
CA GLY A 207 6.53 -5.99 27.71
C GLY A 207 7.03 -5.40 26.39
N TYR A 208 7.23 -6.27 25.40
CA TYR A 208 7.28 -5.89 23.98
C TYR A 208 5.84 -5.81 23.45
N TRP A 209 5.45 -4.67 22.86
CA TRP A 209 4.13 -4.47 22.28
C TRP A 209 4.25 -4.23 20.78
N PHE A 210 3.38 -4.86 19.99
CA PHE A 210 3.37 -4.74 18.53
C PHE A 210 2.04 -4.16 18.04
N PHE A 211 2.11 -3.27 17.06
CA PHE A 211 0.99 -2.52 16.52
C PHE A 211 1.03 -2.54 14.99
N ILE A 212 -0.14 -2.68 14.37
CA ILE A 212 -0.33 -2.35 12.96
C ILE A 212 -0.98 -0.97 12.88
N CYS A 213 -0.40 -0.09 12.07
CA CYS A 213 -0.81 1.30 11.92
C CYS A 213 -1.11 1.60 10.44
N ASN A 214 -2.18 2.35 10.16
CA ASN A 214 -2.38 3.02 8.87
C ASN A 214 -2.18 4.54 9.07
N PRO A 215 -1.02 5.11 8.66
CA PRO A 215 -0.72 6.53 8.82
C PRO A 215 -1.53 7.47 7.90
N THR A 216 -2.37 6.90 7.03
CA THR A 216 -3.30 7.67 6.17
C THR A 216 -4.60 7.95 6.91
N THR A 217 -5.13 6.95 7.62
CA THR A 217 -6.40 7.01 8.36
C THR A 217 -6.25 7.41 9.82
N ASN A 218 -5.02 7.43 10.34
CA ASN A 218 -4.69 7.58 11.77
C ASN A 218 -5.33 6.50 12.66
N HIS A 219 -5.56 5.31 12.11
CA HIS A 219 -5.97 4.14 12.87
C HIS A 219 -4.77 3.23 13.18
N PHE A 220 -4.80 2.61 14.36
CA PHE A 220 -3.83 1.64 14.82
C PHE A 220 -4.53 0.55 15.62
N LYS A 221 -3.92 -0.63 15.67
CA LYS A 221 -4.41 -1.80 16.40
C LYS A 221 -3.24 -2.55 17.00
N ARG A 222 -3.29 -2.77 18.32
CA ARG A 222 -2.33 -3.65 19.01
C ARG A 222 -2.62 -5.10 18.61
N ILE A 223 -1.59 -5.81 18.13
CA ILE A 223 -1.68 -7.24 17.88
C ILE A 223 -1.78 -7.95 19.23
N SER A 224 -2.58 -9.01 19.34
CA SER A 224 -2.56 -9.87 20.52
C SER A 224 -1.19 -10.53 20.66
N HIS A 225 -0.67 -10.66 21.88
CA HIS A 225 0.57 -11.39 22.08
C HIS A 225 0.41 -12.85 21.64
N PRO A 226 1.42 -13.42 20.95
CA PRO A 226 1.47 -14.86 20.73
C PRO A 226 1.63 -15.55 22.10
N VAL A 227 0.66 -16.39 22.43
CA VAL A 227 0.34 -16.71 23.83
C VAL A 227 1.41 -17.61 24.47
N HIS A 228 1.87 -17.27 25.68
CA HIS A 228 2.81 -18.06 26.50
C HIS A 228 4.16 -18.41 25.82
N LYS A 229 4.78 -17.46 25.11
CA LYS A 229 6.06 -17.66 24.41
C LYS A 229 7.28 -16.90 24.96
N PHE A 230 7.14 -15.78 25.69
CA PHE A 230 8.31 -15.03 26.18
C PHE A 230 9.15 -15.79 27.22
N ASP A 231 8.54 -16.70 28.00
CA ASP A 231 9.28 -17.59 28.92
C ASP A 231 10.12 -18.66 28.21
N LYS A 232 9.94 -18.85 26.89
CA LYS A 232 10.59 -19.89 26.08
C LYS A 232 11.73 -19.36 25.21
N PHE A 233 11.71 -18.08 24.85
CA PHE A 233 12.64 -17.49 23.89
C PHE A 233 13.43 -16.34 24.54
N PRO A 234 14.78 -16.38 24.54
CA PRO A 234 15.61 -15.44 25.29
C PRO A 234 15.72 -14.05 24.62
N LEU A 235 15.11 -13.87 23.45
CA LEU A 235 15.19 -12.65 22.63
C LEU A 235 13.79 -12.30 22.08
N PRO A 236 13.54 -11.01 21.79
CA PRO A 236 12.29 -10.59 21.16
C PRO A 236 12.13 -11.23 19.78
N PRO A 237 10.92 -11.62 19.37
CA PRO A 237 10.69 -12.16 18.03
C PRO A 237 10.85 -11.07 16.96
N VAL A 238 11.28 -11.49 15.77
CA VAL A 238 11.19 -10.65 14.57
C VAL A 238 9.78 -10.77 14.01
N LEU A 239 9.11 -9.67 13.69
CA LEU A 239 7.81 -9.68 13.02
C LEU A 239 7.96 -9.13 11.61
N CYS A 240 7.18 -9.67 10.68
CA CYS A 240 7.07 -9.20 9.30
C CYS A 240 5.59 -9.11 8.89
N LEU A 241 5.23 -7.99 8.26
CA LEU A 241 3.89 -7.71 7.77
C LEU A 241 3.75 -8.18 6.32
N ALA A 242 2.86 -9.12 6.08
CA ALA A 242 2.53 -9.65 4.77
C ALA A 242 1.15 -9.13 4.34
N PHE A 243 1.13 -8.21 3.37
CA PHE A 243 -0.10 -7.52 2.97
C PHE A 243 -0.05 -7.04 1.51
N ASP A 244 -0.93 -7.58 0.67
CA ASP A 244 -1.18 -7.08 -0.69
C ASP A 244 -2.65 -6.61 -0.81
N PRO A 245 -2.93 -5.29 -0.82
CA PRO A 245 -4.28 -4.75 -0.87
C PRO A 245 -4.99 -4.99 -2.20
N LEU A 246 -4.29 -5.47 -3.24
CA LEU A 246 -4.88 -5.85 -4.53
C LEU A 246 -5.33 -7.32 -4.56
N LYS A 247 -5.01 -8.09 -3.51
CA LYS A 247 -5.41 -9.50 -3.34
C LYS A 247 -6.33 -9.73 -2.14
N SER A 248 -6.08 -9.02 -1.02
CA SER A 248 -6.85 -9.16 0.21
C SER A 248 -6.84 -7.87 1.01
N PHE A 249 -7.96 -7.58 1.69
CA PHE A 249 -8.04 -6.49 2.68
C PHE A 249 -7.56 -6.95 4.06
N ASN A 250 -7.34 -8.25 4.23
CA ASN A 250 -6.75 -8.84 5.42
C ASN A 250 -5.22 -8.93 5.28
N TYR A 251 -4.51 -8.53 6.33
CA TYR A 251 -3.07 -8.68 6.45
C TYR A 251 -2.73 -9.91 7.30
N LYS A 252 -1.60 -10.54 7.00
CA LYS A 252 -0.95 -11.52 7.89
C LYS A 252 0.24 -10.87 8.58
N VAL A 253 0.56 -11.30 9.80
CA VAL A 253 1.81 -10.93 10.49
C VAL A 253 2.55 -12.20 10.85
N VAL A 254 3.72 -12.39 10.27
CA VAL A 254 4.56 -13.58 10.44
C VAL A 254 5.59 -13.28 11.53
N CYS A 255 5.68 -14.15 12.52
CA CYS A 255 6.44 -13.93 13.76
C CYS A 255 7.47 -15.03 13.95
N PHE A 256 8.75 -14.64 14.03
CA PHE A 256 9.91 -15.52 14.02
C PHE A 256 10.60 -15.51 15.39
N TYR A 257 10.56 -16.63 16.10
CA TYR A 257 11.22 -16.80 17.41
C TYR A 257 12.54 -17.54 17.26
N GLN A 258 13.64 -16.98 17.75
CA GLN A 258 14.94 -17.66 17.73
C GLN A 258 14.98 -18.74 18.81
N VAL A 259 15.14 -20.00 18.41
CA VAL A 259 15.19 -21.15 19.33
C VAL A 259 16.59 -21.28 19.93
N THR A 260 16.68 -21.66 21.20
CA THR A 260 17.97 -21.82 21.92
C THR A 260 18.87 -22.91 21.34
N SER A 261 18.33 -23.86 20.60
CA SER A 261 19.06 -24.87 19.83
C SER A 261 19.75 -24.34 18.56
N GLY A 262 19.48 -23.08 18.19
CA GLY A 262 19.65 -22.60 16.82
C GLY A 262 18.45 -22.97 15.93
N GLY A 263 18.18 -22.14 14.93
CA GLY A 263 16.95 -22.18 14.14
C GLY A 263 15.86 -21.26 14.68
N TYR A 264 14.70 -21.30 14.01
CA TYR A 264 13.56 -20.44 14.29
C TYR A 264 12.24 -21.23 14.27
N GLU A 265 11.29 -20.83 15.13
CA GLU A 265 9.87 -21.16 14.98
C GLU A 265 9.14 -20.00 14.30
N ILE A 266 8.14 -20.30 13.46
CA ILE A 266 7.21 -19.33 12.89
C ILE A 266 5.81 -19.54 13.46
N ASP A 267 5.17 -18.46 13.94
CA ASP A 267 3.71 -18.35 14.04
C ASP A 267 3.19 -17.33 13.00
N VAL A 268 1.95 -17.49 12.53
CA VAL A 268 1.28 -16.54 11.62
C VAL A 268 0.00 -15.98 12.25
N TYR A 269 -0.11 -14.67 12.38
CA TYR A 269 -1.36 -13.96 12.72
C TYR A 269 -2.15 -13.67 11.44
N SER A 270 -3.48 -13.82 11.48
CA SER A 270 -4.38 -13.33 10.44
C SER A 270 -5.31 -12.25 10.98
N SER A 271 -5.40 -11.11 10.29
CA SER A 271 -6.39 -10.07 10.65
C SER A 271 -7.83 -10.50 10.41
N GLU A 272 -8.05 -11.53 9.58
CA GLU A 272 -9.38 -12.06 9.23
C GLU A 272 -10.03 -12.81 10.39
N THR A 273 -9.26 -13.68 11.06
CA THR A 273 -9.68 -14.41 12.26
C THR A 273 -9.42 -13.61 13.54
N GLY A 274 -8.56 -12.58 13.46
CA GLY A 274 -8.06 -11.83 14.61
C GLY A 274 -7.11 -12.64 15.51
N SER A 275 -6.60 -13.79 15.03
CA SER A 275 -5.90 -14.79 15.82
C SER A 275 -4.55 -15.20 15.22
N TRP A 276 -3.69 -15.78 16.06
CA TRP A 276 -2.54 -16.57 15.64
C TRP A 276 -3.00 -17.95 15.16
N GLY A 277 -2.24 -18.55 14.23
CA GLY A 277 -2.35 -19.95 13.83
C GLY A 277 -1.92 -20.90 14.95
N LEU A 278 -2.42 -22.13 14.88
CA LEU A 278 -2.17 -23.16 15.92
C LEU A 278 -0.91 -24.01 15.66
N ASN A 279 -0.39 -23.98 14.43
CA ASN A 279 0.75 -24.78 14.01
C ASN A 279 2.02 -23.92 13.98
N GLN A 280 3.06 -24.35 14.68
CA GLN A 280 4.40 -23.79 14.56
C GLN A 280 5.08 -24.38 13.32
N ILE A 281 5.70 -23.55 12.50
CA ILE A 281 6.53 -24.00 11.36
C ILE A 281 8.00 -23.84 11.76
N PRO A 282 8.74 -24.92 12.06
CA PRO A 282 10.15 -24.85 12.40
C PRO A 282 11.02 -24.76 11.14
N PHE A 283 12.09 -23.96 11.18
CA PHE A 283 13.14 -23.97 10.16
C PHE A 283 14.54 -23.74 10.74
N VAL A 284 15.55 -24.19 10.00
CA VAL A 284 16.97 -24.07 10.39
C VAL A 284 17.56 -22.80 9.78
N ASN A 285 18.23 -22.02 10.62
CA ASN A 285 18.82 -20.73 10.26
C ASN A 285 20.13 -20.91 9.44
N PRO A 286 20.30 -20.23 8.29
CA PRO A 286 21.62 -20.02 7.69
C PRO A 286 22.53 -19.26 8.68
N PRO A 287 23.79 -19.68 8.92
CA PRO A 287 24.68 -19.04 9.89
C PRO A 287 24.89 -17.53 9.71
N SER A 288 24.64 -16.98 8.51
CA SER A 288 24.88 -15.57 8.18
C SER A 288 23.65 -14.66 8.08
N LEU A 289 22.46 -15.10 8.54
CA LEU A 289 21.22 -14.31 8.46
C LEU A 289 21.33 -12.91 9.11
N LYS A 290 21.06 -11.86 8.33
CA LYS A 290 20.93 -10.48 8.84
C LYS A 290 19.49 -10.21 9.29
N ILE A 291 19.30 -10.10 10.61
CA ILE A 291 18.00 -10.03 11.30
C ILE A 291 17.11 -8.81 10.94
N HIS A 292 17.60 -7.82 10.19
CA HIS A 292 16.91 -6.53 9.96
C HIS A 292 16.61 -6.19 8.49
N GLU A 293 16.82 -7.12 7.54
CA GLU A 293 16.73 -6.87 6.09
C GLU A 293 15.74 -7.87 5.44
N TRP A 294 14.48 -7.84 5.93
CA TRP A 294 13.35 -8.69 5.49
C TRP A 294 12.36 -7.90 4.63
N VAL A 295 11.88 -8.50 3.54
CA VAL A 295 11.04 -7.84 2.52
C VAL A 295 9.84 -8.72 2.16
N PHE A 296 8.62 -8.17 2.21
CA PHE A 296 7.45 -8.82 1.61
C PHE A 296 7.38 -8.50 0.10
N CYS A 297 7.31 -9.53 -0.74
CA CYS A 297 7.15 -9.41 -2.19
C CYS A 297 6.48 -10.69 -2.73
N ASN A 298 5.59 -10.59 -3.71
CA ASN A 298 4.98 -11.74 -4.40
C ASN A 298 4.45 -12.85 -3.47
N ASP A 299 3.68 -12.47 -2.44
CA ASP A 299 3.10 -13.35 -1.41
C ASP A 299 4.11 -14.16 -0.58
N ALA A 300 5.37 -13.75 -0.61
CA ALA A 300 6.46 -14.30 0.16
C ALA A 300 7.17 -13.23 1.00
N ILE A 301 7.86 -13.65 2.05
CA ILE A 301 8.79 -12.83 2.83
C ILE A 301 10.20 -13.34 2.55
N HIS A 302 11.02 -12.52 1.91
CA HIS A 302 12.41 -12.81 1.56
C HIS A 302 13.36 -12.17 2.57
N TRP A 303 14.51 -12.80 2.76
CA TRP A 303 15.65 -12.26 3.52
C TRP A 303 16.95 -12.53 2.76
N CYS A 304 17.94 -11.66 2.91
CA CYS A 304 19.25 -11.85 2.30
C CYS A 304 20.21 -12.65 3.20
N SER A 305 20.97 -13.56 2.58
CA SER A 305 22.06 -14.32 3.20
C SER A 305 23.42 -13.80 2.71
N LEU A 306 24.49 -14.07 3.45
CA LEU A 306 25.86 -13.86 2.95
C LEU A 306 26.41 -15.09 2.20
N GLU A 307 25.74 -16.23 2.30
CA GLU A 307 26.09 -17.50 1.65
C GLU A 307 25.57 -17.57 0.19
N GLU A 308 25.89 -18.66 -0.53
CA GLU A 308 25.44 -18.92 -1.92
C GLU A 308 23.92 -19.10 -2.05
N SER A 309 23.23 -19.33 -0.93
CA SER A 309 21.77 -19.37 -0.86
C SER A 309 21.24 -18.69 0.40
N SER A 310 20.01 -18.23 0.29
CA SER A 310 19.16 -17.76 1.38
C SER A 310 17.87 -18.57 1.36
N GLN A 311 16.84 -18.11 2.06
CA GLN A 311 15.51 -18.68 2.09
C GLN A 311 14.44 -17.59 1.93
N TYR A 312 13.20 -18.02 1.75
CA TYR A 312 12.01 -17.17 1.86
C TYR A 312 10.85 -17.97 2.47
N PHE A 313 9.93 -17.28 3.14
CA PHE A 313 8.69 -17.85 3.65
C PHE A 313 7.55 -17.53 2.70
N ASP A 314 6.94 -18.55 2.10
CA ASP A 314 5.72 -18.41 1.31
C ASP A 314 4.51 -18.29 2.25
N VAL A 315 3.79 -17.17 2.15
CA VAL A 315 2.71 -16.80 3.10
C VAL A 315 1.39 -17.49 2.77
N SER A 316 1.28 -18.12 1.59
CA SER A 316 0.07 -18.81 1.11
C SER A 316 0.08 -20.31 1.45
N SER A 317 1.23 -20.95 1.28
CA SER A 317 1.49 -22.36 1.66
C SER A 317 2.09 -22.51 3.07
N GLU A 318 2.45 -21.40 3.72
CA GLU A 318 3.06 -21.32 5.05
C GLU A 318 4.31 -22.21 5.18
N SER A 319 5.20 -22.11 4.18
CA SER A 319 6.38 -22.96 4.01
C SER A 319 7.66 -22.15 3.76
N VAL A 320 8.79 -22.63 4.28
CA VAL A 320 10.12 -22.06 4.01
C VAL A 320 10.75 -22.74 2.80
N ASN A 321 11.15 -21.94 1.82
CA ASN A 321 11.69 -22.36 0.52
C ASN A 321 13.08 -21.77 0.30
N MET A 322 13.87 -22.36 -0.60
CA MET A 322 15.23 -21.89 -0.90
C MET A 322 15.24 -20.72 -1.88
N LEU A 323 16.10 -19.73 -1.63
CA LEU A 323 16.35 -18.58 -2.51
C LEU A 323 17.82 -18.65 -3.01
N PRO A 324 18.10 -18.82 -4.30
CA PRO A 324 19.48 -18.69 -4.78
C PRO A 324 19.99 -17.25 -4.57
N MET A 325 21.24 -17.08 -4.13
CA MET A 325 21.90 -15.77 -4.08
C MET A 325 22.82 -15.59 -5.30
N PRO A 326 23.06 -14.36 -5.78
CA PRO A 326 24.00 -14.13 -6.87
C PRO A 326 25.46 -14.35 -6.41
N PRO A 327 26.38 -14.70 -7.32
CA PRO A 327 27.80 -14.87 -7.03
C PRO A 327 28.48 -13.52 -6.74
N ARG A 328 28.24 -13.00 -5.54
CA ARG A 328 28.66 -11.66 -5.09
C ARG A 328 30.12 -11.57 -4.62
N GLY A 329 30.79 -12.71 -4.39
CA GLY A 329 32.16 -12.73 -3.87
C GLY A 329 32.31 -11.95 -2.54
N GLN A 330 33.19 -10.95 -2.52
CA GLN A 330 33.39 -10.07 -1.37
C GLN A 330 32.51 -8.80 -1.38
N LEU A 331 31.62 -8.63 -2.37
CA LEU A 331 30.80 -7.41 -2.50
C LEU A 331 29.74 -7.32 -1.40
N ASP A 332 29.60 -6.12 -0.85
CA ASP A 332 28.73 -5.82 0.27
C ASP A 332 27.29 -5.54 -0.20
N ILE A 333 26.30 -5.92 0.62
CA ILE A 333 24.89 -5.62 0.34
C ILE A 333 24.61 -4.18 0.79
N THR A 334 24.21 -3.34 -0.16
CA THR A 334 23.92 -1.91 0.04
C THR A 334 22.43 -1.62 0.12
N TYR A 335 21.59 -2.49 -0.45
CA TYR A 335 20.13 -2.39 -0.47
C TYR A 335 19.50 -3.79 -0.61
N PHE A 336 18.34 -4.00 0.00
CA PHE A 336 17.46 -5.15 -0.26
C PHE A 336 16.02 -4.66 -0.10
N GLY A 337 15.18 -4.84 -1.11
CA GLY A 337 13.85 -4.23 -1.14
C GLY A 337 12.96 -4.70 -2.29
N GLY A 338 11.66 -4.53 -2.14
CA GLY A 338 10.65 -4.90 -3.14
C GLY A 338 10.04 -3.66 -3.79
N SER A 339 9.84 -3.69 -5.11
CA SER A 339 9.23 -2.59 -5.86
C SER A 339 8.30 -3.16 -6.92
N ARG A 340 6.99 -2.91 -6.80
CA ARG A 340 5.94 -3.36 -7.75
C ARG A 340 5.95 -4.87 -8.08
N GLY A 341 6.24 -5.73 -7.10
CA GLY A 341 6.33 -7.18 -7.32
C GLY A 341 7.66 -7.67 -7.92
N HIS A 342 8.67 -6.79 -8.01
CA HIS A 342 10.05 -7.18 -8.31
C HIS A 342 10.89 -7.08 -7.03
N LEU A 343 11.64 -8.13 -6.70
CA LEU A 343 12.59 -8.13 -5.59
C LEU A 343 13.96 -7.68 -6.10
N HIS A 344 14.58 -6.73 -5.40
CA HIS A 344 15.80 -6.06 -5.80
C HIS A 344 16.87 -6.09 -4.71
N MET A 345 18.14 -6.18 -5.13
CA MET A 345 19.29 -6.13 -4.24
C MET A 345 20.39 -5.23 -4.81
N GLY A 346 20.84 -4.25 -4.03
CA GLY A 346 21.99 -3.41 -4.33
C GLY A 346 23.28 -4.05 -3.81
N VAL A 347 24.30 -4.14 -4.65
CA VAL A 347 25.56 -4.84 -4.38
C VAL A 347 26.74 -3.99 -4.86
N GLY A 348 27.74 -3.75 -3.99
CA GLY A 348 28.90 -2.91 -4.33
C GLY A 348 30.14 -3.19 -3.48
N ILE A 349 31.30 -2.67 -3.89
CA ILE A 349 32.59 -2.98 -3.26
C ILE A 349 32.68 -2.43 -1.83
N ASN A 350 32.22 -1.20 -1.62
CA ASN A 350 32.16 -0.51 -0.33
C ASN A 350 31.18 0.67 -0.47
N ARG A 351 30.44 1.02 0.58
CA ARG A 351 29.52 2.17 0.63
C ARG A 351 30.19 3.55 0.44
N LEU A 352 31.52 3.62 0.47
CA LEU A 352 32.30 4.82 0.10
C LEU A 352 32.54 4.96 -1.42
N VAL A 353 32.22 3.93 -2.22
CA VAL A 353 32.31 3.95 -3.68
C VAL A 353 30.98 4.41 -4.26
N LEU A 354 31.04 5.27 -5.28
CA LEU A 354 29.86 5.83 -5.96
C LEU A 354 29.36 4.92 -7.11
N GLU A 355 29.67 3.63 -7.07
CA GLU A 355 29.44 2.67 -8.14
C GLU A 355 28.96 1.34 -7.54
N PHE A 356 27.80 0.86 -8.01
CA PHE A 356 27.17 -0.38 -7.53
C PHE A 356 26.12 -0.89 -8.52
N ASP A 357 25.88 -2.20 -8.49
CA ASP A 357 24.87 -2.86 -9.31
C ASP A 357 23.56 -3.05 -8.53
N ILE A 358 22.43 -2.92 -9.21
CA ILE A 358 21.13 -3.38 -8.74
C ILE A 358 20.77 -4.66 -9.49
N TRP A 359 20.67 -5.74 -8.74
CA TRP A 359 20.20 -7.04 -9.20
C TRP A 359 18.68 -7.14 -9.02
N GLU A 360 18.02 -7.86 -9.92
CA GLU A 360 16.59 -8.20 -9.84
C GLU A 360 16.45 -9.73 -9.81
N LEU A 361 15.58 -10.25 -8.94
CA LEU A 361 15.23 -11.66 -8.91
C LEU A 361 14.27 -11.97 -10.06
N LYS A 362 14.53 -13.03 -10.83
CA LYS A 362 13.59 -13.49 -11.85
C LYS A 362 12.28 -13.98 -11.24
N ALA A 363 11.17 -13.77 -11.93
CA ALA A 363 9.84 -14.20 -11.48
C ALA A 363 9.68 -15.74 -11.30
N ASP A 364 10.55 -16.54 -11.92
CA ASP A 364 10.61 -18.00 -11.77
C ASP A 364 11.52 -18.48 -10.63
N TYR A 365 12.08 -17.54 -9.84
CA TYR A 365 13.07 -17.79 -8.77
C TYR A 365 14.35 -18.51 -9.23
N SER A 366 14.60 -18.67 -10.54
CA SER A 366 15.77 -19.41 -11.06
C SER A 366 17.12 -18.70 -10.89
N GLY A 367 17.13 -17.51 -10.28
CA GLY A 367 18.31 -16.71 -10.00
C GLY A 367 18.09 -15.22 -10.22
N TRP A 368 19.19 -14.47 -10.12
CA TRP A 368 19.22 -13.02 -10.25
C TRP A 368 19.89 -12.58 -11.56
N PHE A 369 19.60 -11.36 -12.00
CA PHE A 369 20.31 -10.70 -13.09
C PHE A 369 20.57 -9.23 -12.74
N ILE A 370 21.65 -8.64 -13.26
CA ILE A 370 21.90 -7.20 -13.13
C ILE A 370 20.84 -6.46 -13.96
N LYS A 371 20.02 -5.66 -13.29
CA LYS A 371 18.96 -4.85 -13.91
C LYS A 371 19.42 -3.42 -14.19
N TYR A 372 20.21 -2.85 -13.29
CA TYR A 372 20.84 -1.54 -13.47
C TYR A 372 22.28 -1.57 -12.95
N HIS A 373 23.17 -0.88 -13.65
CA HIS A 373 24.52 -0.55 -13.19
C HIS A 373 24.57 0.96 -12.94
N LEU A 374 24.89 1.39 -11.72
CA LEU A 374 24.90 2.79 -11.34
C LEU A 374 26.32 3.31 -11.21
N ASP A 375 26.62 4.37 -11.95
CA ASP A 375 27.79 5.22 -11.76
C ASP A 375 27.34 6.63 -11.34
N LEU A 376 27.60 6.96 -10.08
CA LEU A 376 27.30 8.23 -9.45
C LEU A 376 28.55 9.12 -9.33
N HIS A 377 29.70 8.74 -9.89
CA HIS A 377 30.93 9.57 -9.88
C HIS A 377 30.73 10.91 -10.60
N SER A 378 29.78 10.99 -11.53
CA SER A 378 29.34 12.25 -12.15
C SER A 378 28.90 13.31 -11.12
N MET A 379 28.30 12.89 -10.01
CA MET A 379 27.89 13.76 -8.90
C MET A 379 29.03 14.16 -7.96
N ARG A 380 30.25 13.61 -8.12
CA ARG A 380 31.39 13.82 -7.19
C ARG A 380 31.82 15.29 -7.05
N ARG A 381 31.40 16.18 -7.97
CA ARG A 381 31.57 17.63 -7.84
C ARG A 381 30.68 18.29 -6.78
N GLU A 382 29.58 17.63 -6.41
CA GLU A 382 28.56 18.11 -5.45
C GLU A 382 28.63 17.36 -4.11
N LEU A 383 29.50 16.34 -4.02
CA LEU A 383 29.65 15.44 -2.87
C LEU A 383 31.06 15.57 -2.29
N THR A 384 31.14 15.77 -0.97
CA THR A 384 32.40 15.73 -0.21
C THR A 384 32.84 14.30 0.11
N ASN A 385 31.96 13.32 -0.05
CA ASN A 385 32.18 11.89 0.19
C ASN A 385 32.75 11.60 1.59
N ARG A 386 32.28 12.34 2.60
CA ARG A 386 32.72 12.22 4.00
C ARG A 386 31.93 11.16 4.77
N TYR A 387 30.75 10.80 4.27
CA TYR A 387 29.88 9.78 4.86
C TYR A 387 29.53 8.72 3.80
N PRO A 388 29.42 7.43 4.19
CA PRO A 388 29.04 6.36 3.28
C PRO A 388 27.65 6.59 2.68
N LEU A 389 27.47 6.20 1.42
CA LEU A 389 26.19 6.21 0.74
C LEU A 389 25.26 5.15 1.35
N SER A 390 24.04 5.57 1.70
CA SER A 390 22.97 4.69 2.18
C SER A 390 21.82 4.72 1.18
N VAL A 391 21.64 3.65 0.40
CA VAL A 391 20.45 3.50 -0.42
C VAL A 391 19.23 3.37 0.49
N LEU A 392 18.14 4.06 0.14
CA LEU A 392 16.90 4.06 0.90
C LEU A 392 15.81 3.24 0.21
N SER A 393 15.59 3.48 -1.08
CA SER A 393 14.50 2.85 -1.85
C SER A 393 14.82 2.84 -3.34
N LEU A 394 14.33 1.81 -4.05
CA LEU A 394 14.23 1.78 -5.50
C LEU A 394 12.75 1.91 -5.87
N ILE A 395 12.39 3.05 -6.47
CA ILE A 395 11.04 3.35 -6.93
C ILE A 395 10.97 2.99 -8.42
N ARG A 396 10.47 1.78 -8.72
CA ARG A 396 10.15 1.37 -10.10
C ARG A 396 8.93 2.15 -10.60
N ALA A 397 8.97 2.61 -11.84
CA ALA A 397 7.85 3.27 -12.51
C ALA A 397 7.11 2.31 -13.48
N GLU A 398 6.11 2.79 -14.22
CA GLU A 398 5.41 2.00 -15.25
C GLU A 398 6.26 1.85 -16.51
N LYS A 399 6.91 2.94 -16.90
CA LYS A 399 7.94 2.96 -17.93
C LYS A 399 9.31 2.87 -17.25
N GLU A 400 10.23 2.11 -17.82
CA GLU A 400 11.52 1.88 -17.14
C GLU A 400 12.38 3.15 -17.08
N ASP A 401 12.19 4.08 -18.01
CA ASP A 401 12.86 5.39 -18.08
C ASP A 401 12.45 6.38 -16.97
N GLU A 402 11.34 6.14 -16.28
CA GLU A 402 10.91 6.94 -15.12
C GLU A 402 11.41 6.37 -13.78
N SER A 403 12.03 5.18 -13.78
CA SER A 403 12.46 4.50 -12.55
C SER A 403 13.60 5.24 -11.84
N THR A 404 13.50 5.33 -10.51
CA THR A 404 14.29 6.26 -9.69
C THR A 404 14.82 5.56 -8.43
N ILE A 405 16.12 5.69 -8.16
CA ILE A 405 16.70 5.33 -6.86
C ILE A 405 16.69 6.54 -5.91
N VAL A 406 16.51 6.27 -4.62
CA VAL A 406 16.63 7.28 -3.55
C VAL A 406 17.71 6.83 -2.58
N PHE A 407 18.66 7.72 -2.27
CA PHE A 407 19.77 7.45 -1.34
C PHE A 407 20.10 8.69 -0.50
N VAL A 408 20.83 8.48 0.59
CA VAL A 408 21.49 9.54 1.38
C VAL A 408 22.99 9.49 1.12
N VAL A 409 23.58 10.67 0.87
CA VAL A 409 25.03 10.87 0.83
C VAL A 409 25.36 12.27 1.36
N ASP A 410 26.40 12.38 2.20
CA ASP A 410 26.70 13.58 2.99
C ASP A 410 25.47 14.22 3.64
N GLY A 411 24.58 13.40 4.21
CA GLY A 411 23.35 13.82 4.89
C GLY A 411 22.31 14.54 4.02
N ARG A 412 22.41 14.49 2.69
CA ARG A 412 21.35 14.94 1.77
C ARG A 412 20.62 13.73 1.20
N ALA A 413 19.29 13.76 1.25
CA ALA A 413 18.46 12.78 0.54
C ALA A 413 18.31 13.20 -0.92
N ILE A 414 18.67 12.32 -1.85
CA ILE A 414 18.70 12.59 -3.30
C ILE A 414 17.91 11.48 -4.01
N SER A 415 17.02 11.89 -4.91
CA SER A 415 16.45 11.03 -5.94
C SER A 415 17.29 11.12 -7.22
N TYR A 416 17.57 9.99 -7.86
CA TYR A 416 18.31 9.89 -9.11
C TYR A 416 17.55 9.01 -10.10
N ASN A 417 17.20 9.55 -11.27
CA ASN A 417 16.55 8.80 -12.33
C ASN A 417 17.58 7.89 -13.03
N LEU A 418 17.22 6.62 -13.24
CA LEU A 418 18.15 5.58 -13.70
C LEU A 418 18.45 5.63 -15.20
N HIS A 419 17.70 6.40 -15.97
CA HIS A 419 17.76 6.44 -17.44
C HIS A 419 18.31 7.78 -17.97
N ASP A 420 17.72 8.91 -17.57
CA ASP A 420 18.22 10.25 -17.95
C ASP A 420 19.38 10.74 -17.06
N ARG A 421 19.71 9.97 -16.01
CA ARG A 421 20.81 10.19 -15.05
C ARG A 421 20.74 11.52 -14.29
N ARG A 422 19.57 12.17 -14.22
CA ARG A 422 19.39 13.41 -13.44
C ARG A 422 19.18 13.12 -11.97
N SER A 423 19.90 13.87 -11.14
CA SER A 423 19.67 13.98 -9.70
C SER A 423 18.68 15.11 -9.37
N LYS A 424 17.96 14.95 -8.27
CA LYS A 424 17.17 15.99 -7.60
C LYS A 424 17.33 15.82 -6.09
N MET A 425 17.74 16.88 -5.40
CA MET A 425 17.73 16.91 -3.93
C MET A 425 16.29 16.91 -3.42
N LEU A 426 15.98 16.01 -2.49
CA LEU A 426 14.66 15.89 -1.86
C LEU A 426 14.61 16.69 -0.57
N CYS A 427 15.61 16.52 0.31
CA CYS A 427 15.78 17.31 1.51
C CYS A 427 17.21 17.22 2.09
N ASP A 428 17.55 18.20 2.91
CA ASP A 428 18.71 18.17 3.80
C ASP A 428 18.32 17.49 5.13
N LEU A 429 19.16 16.57 5.62
CA LEU A 429 19.02 15.88 6.89
C LEU A 429 20.05 16.38 7.94
N LEU A 430 21.16 16.99 7.53
CA LEU A 430 22.16 17.56 8.45
C LEU A 430 21.60 18.73 9.27
N GLN A 431 20.61 19.45 8.72
CA GLN A 431 19.83 20.46 9.45
C GLN A 431 18.87 19.86 10.49
N LYS A 432 18.80 18.52 10.62
CA LYS A 432 17.81 17.79 11.45
C LYS A 432 18.41 16.76 12.40
N THR A 433 19.72 16.50 12.33
CA THR A 433 20.43 15.50 13.14
C THR A 433 21.78 16.04 13.60
N ASP A 434 22.18 15.70 14.83
CA ASP A 434 23.52 16.03 15.34
C ASP A 434 24.62 15.40 14.45
N PRO A 435 25.78 16.06 14.21
CA PRO A 435 26.75 15.61 13.19
C PRO A 435 27.49 14.29 13.47
N CYS A 436 27.18 13.60 14.57
CA CYS A 436 27.98 12.50 15.13
C CYS A 436 27.79 11.13 14.45
N GLY A 437 28.23 11.03 13.19
CA GLY A 437 28.71 9.76 12.60
C GLY A 437 27.67 8.83 11.93
N TYR A 438 28.17 8.01 11.00
CA TYR A 438 27.58 6.81 10.40
C TYR A 438 26.03 6.67 10.41
N LEU A 439 25.36 7.59 9.72
CA LEU A 439 23.91 7.54 9.48
C LEU A 439 23.51 6.41 8.50
N LYS A 440 23.48 5.14 8.96
CA LYS A 440 22.70 4.10 8.26
C LYS A 440 21.23 4.30 8.61
N PHE A 441 20.44 4.76 7.65
CA PHE A 441 18.98 4.80 7.79
C PHE A 441 18.37 3.47 7.35
N HIS A 442 17.37 2.99 8.09
CA HIS A 442 16.35 2.11 7.56
C HIS A 442 15.21 2.98 7.01
N ALA A 443 14.71 2.66 5.82
CA ALA A 443 13.71 3.45 5.12
C ALA A 443 12.44 2.63 4.87
N TYR A 444 11.30 3.20 5.24
CA TYR A 444 10.00 2.56 5.17
C TYR A 444 9.07 3.35 4.24
N GLU A 445 8.44 2.66 3.29
CA GLU A 445 7.73 3.29 2.18
C GLU A 445 6.28 3.67 2.54
N TYR A 446 5.97 4.96 2.47
CA TYR A 446 4.62 5.45 2.77
C TYR A 446 3.73 5.48 1.53
N PHE A 447 2.89 4.46 1.39
CA PHE A 447 1.76 4.48 0.47
C PHE A 447 0.48 4.98 1.16
N LYS A 448 -0.34 5.73 0.43
CA LYS A 448 -1.64 6.23 0.92
C LYS A 448 -2.68 5.13 0.71
N THR A 449 -3.36 4.70 1.76
CA THR A 449 -4.37 3.62 1.70
C THR A 449 -5.54 3.87 2.64
N LEU A 450 -6.75 3.46 2.24
CA LEU A 450 -7.97 3.56 3.06
C LEU A 450 -8.25 2.31 3.90
N ILE A 451 -7.41 1.28 3.79
CA ILE A 451 -7.59 -0.01 4.46
C ILE A 451 -7.65 0.16 5.98
N HIS A 452 -8.59 -0.55 6.60
CA HIS A 452 -8.78 -0.58 8.05
C HIS A 452 -7.83 -1.60 8.69
N VAL A 453 -7.46 -1.37 9.95
CA VAL A 453 -6.52 -2.21 10.71
C VAL A 453 -7.22 -2.90 11.88
#